data_AF-A0AAU1W4K5-F1
#
_entry.id   AF-A0AAU1W4K5-F1
#
_cell.length_a   1.000
_cell.length_b   1.000
_cell.length_c   1.000
_cell.angle_alpha   90.00
_cell.angle_beta   90.00
_cell.angle_gamma   90.00
#
_symmetry.space_group_name_H-M   'P 1'
#
loop_
_entity.id
_entity.type
_entity.pdbx_description
1 polymer ?
#
loop_
_entity_poly.entity_id
_entity_poly.type
_entity_poly.pdbx_seq_one_letter_code
_entity_poly.pdbx_strand_id
1 'polypeptide(L)'
;MERRRFAAGIAAAAAAPALLGAAPAPSHGDDRLRKAMRAALGDELDDRATARAVEPHIHDIGFDWHPPTAPLGRIDFLVAYGFGNRPPAGGGDPTKVMYEPGPVNEELADTVARVRARRDVPVYAQWEIARFLKSKYGMTRVTSVEPVIAPDGTITYLSTDGVAAQVVEARRKLPEGIGTAGVIGFRDHVKRCVQTTNDRGMTAYAPAGVEMPGTYDPESGQAWTRRRDLYLVHDMTAQWTVLREKLIARASSGNS
;
A
#
# COMPACT_ATOMS: atom_id res chain seq x y z
N MET A 1 6.68 -45.34 48.99
CA MET A 1 7.55 -44.94 50.11
C MET A 1 8.39 -43.77 49.62
N GLU A 2 7.91 -42.56 49.91
CA GLU A 2 8.58 -41.56 50.79
C GLU A 2 9.53 -40.63 50.01
N ARG A 3 9.15 -39.36 49.78
CA ARG A 3 9.39 -38.16 50.64
C ARG A 3 10.89 -37.82 50.68
N ARG A 4 11.42 -36.65 50.31
CA ARG A 4 11.07 -35.23 50.56
C ARG A 4 12.10 -34.36 49.76
N ARG A 5 11.70 -33.25 49.10
CA ARG A 5 11.90 -31.81 49.50
C ARG A 5 13.38 -31.44 49.76
N PHE A 6 14.01 -30.36 49.29
CA PHE A 6 13.67 -28.95 48.94
C PHE A 6 14.95 -28.39 48.25
N ALA A 7 14.92 -27.43 47.32
CA ALA A 7 15.02 -26.00 47.64
C ALA A 7 14.80 -25.14 46.39
N ALA A 8 14.20 -23.98 46.62
CA ALA A 8 13.79 -22.99 45.64
C ALA A 8 14.98 -22.14 45.15
N GLY A 9 14.99 -21.85 43.85
CA GLY A 9 15.77 -20.78 43.25
C GLY A 9 14.82 -19.90 42.45
N ILE A 10 14.40 -18.78 43.04
CA ILE A 10 13.64 -17.73 42.38
C ILE A 10 14.59 -17.01 41.42
N ALA A 11 14.42 -17.20 40.11
CA ALA A 11 14.94 -16.29 39.11
C ALA A 11 13.75 -15.52 38.54
N ALA A 12 13.65 -14.25 38.94
CA ALA A 12 12.69 -13.30 38.39
C ALA A 12 12.97 -13.11 36.89
N ALA A 13 12.16 -13.73 36.04
CA ALA A 13 12.11 -13.37 34.63
C ALA A 13 11.43 -12.00 34.54
N ALA A 14 12.22 -10.98 34.24
CA ALA A 14 11.71 -9.65 33.91
C ALA A 14 10.78 -9.78 32.69
N ALA A 15 9.48 -9.64 32.93
CA ALA A 15 8.51 -9.39 31.88
C ALA A 15 8.81 -8.01 31.29
N ALA A 16 9.55 -7.97 30.18
CA ALA A 16 9.66 -6.77 29.37
C ALA A 16 8.30 -6.54 28.68
N PRO A 17 7.65 -5.38 28.87
CA PRO A 17 6.48 -5.04 28.08
C PRO A 17 6.93 -4.77 26.65
N ALA A 18 6.44 -5.56 25.69
CA ALA A 18 6.63 -5.32 24.27
C ALA A 18 5.91 -4.02 23.88
N LEU A 19 6.64 -2.92 23.95
CA LEU A 19 6.26 -1.63 23.40
C LEU A 19 6.22 -1.73 21.86
N LEU A 20 5.05 -1.41 21.32
CA LEU A 20 4.83 -0.60 20.12
C LEU A 20 5.73 -0.87 18.89
N GLY A 21 5.16 -1.60 17.92
CA GLY A 21 5.27 -1.37 16.48
C GLY A 21 6.54 -0.70 15.95
N ALA A 22 7.71 -1.28 16.20
CA ALA A 22 8.92 -0.90 15.48
C ALA A 22 8.87 -1.50 14.07
N ALA A 23 9.16 -0.67 13.06
CA ALA A 23 9.58 -1.18 11.76
C ALA A 23 10.71 -2.21 11.97
N PRO A 24 10.82 -3.26 11.13
CA PRO A 24 11.92 -4.20 11.24
C PRO A 24 13.24 -3.43 11.27
N ALA A 25 14.08 -3.71 12.28
CA ALA A 25 15.40 -3.10 12.36
C ALA A 25 16.17 -3.44 11.06
N PRO A 26 16.93 -2.49 10.49
CA PRO A 26 17.74 -2.78 9.32
C PRO A 26 18.64 -3.97 9.63
N SER A 27 18.54 -5.01 8.80
CA SER A 27 19.38 -6.20 8.97
C SER A 27 20.84 -5.80 8.72
N HIS A 28 21.81 -6.50 9.32
CA HIS A 28 23.22 -6.27 9.01
C HIS A 28 23.57 -6.42 7.52
N GLY A 29 22.75 -7.13 6.74
CA GLY A 29 22.87 -7.21 5.28
C GLY A 29 22.49 -5.90 4.58
N ASP A 30 21.52 -5.17 5.14
CA ASP A 30 21.03 -3.89 4.63
C ASP A 30 22.11 -2.80 4.72
N ASP A 31 22.75 -2.66 5.88
CA ASP A 31 23.83 -1.68 6.08
C ASP A 31 25.02 -1.93 5.14
N ARG A 32 25.35 -3.20 4.89
CA ARG A 32 26.43 -3.59 3.96
C ARG A 32 26.08 -3.21 2.53
N LEU A 33 24.86 -3.54 2.08
CA LEU A 33 24.38 -3.20 0.74
C LEU A 33 24.41 -1.68 0.54
N ARG A 34 23.82 -0.92 1.47
CA ARG A 34 23.76 0.54 1.41
C ARG A 34 25.15 1.19 1.39
N LYS A 35 26.11 0.65 2.17
CA LYS A 35 27.50 1.10 2.13
C LYS A 35 28.15 0.84 0.77
N ALA A 36 27.90 -0.33 0.18
CA ALA A 36 28.41 -0.68 -1.15
C ALA A 36 27.80 0.20 -2.25
N MET A 37 26.48 0.47 -2.18
CA MET A 37 25.79 1.36 -3.11
C MET A 37 26.37 2.78 -3.05
N ARG A 38 26.58 3.34 -1.85
CA ARG A 38 27.19 4.67 -1.72
C ARG A 38 28.62 4.74 -2.23
N ALA A 39 29.41 3.68 -2.06
CA ALA A 39 30.77 3.63 -2.60
C ALA A 39 30.73 3.62 -4.14
N ALA A 40 29.98 2.69 -4.73
CA ALA A 40 29.86 2.58 -6.18
C ALA A 40 29.29 3.87 -6.83
N LEU A 41 28.24 4.45 -6.25
CA LEU A 41 27.68 5.72 -6.73
C LEU A 41 28.65 6.89 -6.53
N GLY A 42 29.40 6.91 -5.43
CA GLY A 42 30.38 7.96 -5.17
C GLY A 42 31.52 7.94 -6.18
N ASP A 43 31.96 6.76 -6.59
CA ASP A 43 32.99 6.59 -7.60
C ASP A 43 32.46 6.88 -9.01
N GLU A 44 31.24 6.45 -9.34
CA GLU A 44 30.60 6.70 -10.66
C GLU A 44 30.27 8.19 -10.88
N LEU A 45 29.79 8.88 -9.85
CA LEU A 45 29.37 10.29 -9.95
C LEU A 45 30.52 11.28 -9.72
N ASP A 46 31.68 10.80 -9.28
CA ASP A 46 32.77 11.62 -8.71
C ASP A 46 32.28 12.60 -7.61
N ASP A 47 31.24 12.20 -6.88
CA ASP A 47 30.59 13.02 -5.86
C ASP A 47 30.00 12.17 -4.74
N ARG A 48 30.78 12.04 -3.65
CA ARG A 48 30.37 11.30 -2.46
C ARG A 48 29.23 11.96 -1.68
N ALA A 49 29.05 13.28 -1.81
CA ALA A 49 27.95 13.98 -1.14
C ALA A 49 26.63 13.68 -1.88
N THR A 50 26.63 13.80 -3.20
CA THR A 50 25.47 13.42 -4.03
C THR A 50 25.14 11.94 -3.88
N ALA A 51 26.14 11.04 -3.87
CA ALA A 51 25.91 9.61 -3.64
C ALA A 51 25.21 9.32 -2.30
N ARG A 52 25.58 10.05 -1.23
CA ARG A 52 24.92 9.95 0.08
C ARG A 52 23.47 10.45 0.06
N ALA A 53 23.16 11.45 -0.77
CA ALA A 53 21.82 11.99 -0.92
C ALA A 53 20.91 11.09 -1.76
N VAL A 54 21.44 10.48 -2.83
CA VAL A 54 20.65 9.69 -3.79
C VAL A 54 20.47 8.24 -3.36
N GLU A 55 21.44 7.64 -2.67
CA GLU A 55 21.37 6.22 -2.27
C GLU A 55 20.10 5.86 -1.49
N PRO A 56 19.64 6.63 -0.48
CA PRO A 56 18.41 6.29 0.23
C PRO A 56 17.19 6.16 -0.69
N HIS A 57 17.13 6.92 -1.78
CA HIS A 57 16.04 6.85 -2.75
C HIS A 57 16.13 5.60 -3.62
N ILE A 58 17.34 5.23 -4.06
CA ILE A 58 17.56 4.00 -4.84
C ILE A 58 17.26 2.78 -3.97
N HIS A 59 17.71 2.78 -2.72
CA HIS A 59 17.47 1.71 -1.78
C HIS A 59 15.96 1.56 -1.49
N ASP A 60 15.29 2.65 -1.14
CA ASP A 60 13.85 2.64 -0.88
C ASP A 60 13.07 2.12 -2.10
N ILE A 61 13.27 2.69 -3.29
CA ILE A 61 12.47 2.34 -4.48
C ILE A 61 12.86 0.97 -5.04
N GLY A 62 14.14 0.61 -5.01
CA GLY A 62 14.66 -0.60 -5.66
C GLY A 62 14.66 -1.84 -4.79
N PHE A 63 14.85 -1.68 -3.47
CA PHE A 63 15.20 -2.77 -2.57
C PHE A 63 14.28 -2.91 -1.36
N ASP A 64 13.49 -1.89 -1.00
CA ASP A 64 12.47 -2.00 0.05
C ASP A 64 11.04 -1.95 -0.51
N TRP A 65 10.35 -3.08 -0.44
CA TRP A 65 8.97 -3.22 -0.91
C TRP A 65 7.94 -3.20 0.23
N HIS A 66 8.37 -2.99 1.48
CA HIS A 66 7.50 -3.11 2.63
C HIS A 66 6.84 -1.76 2.96
N PRO A 67 5.50 -1.68 3.05
CA PRO A 67 4.85 -0.50 3.60
C PRO A 67 5.11 -0.39 5.11
N PRO A 68 5.04 0.82 5.68
CA PRO A 68 4.88 0.95 7.12
C PRO A 68 3.56 0.29 7.54
N THR A 69 3.56 -0.39 8.69
CA THR A 69 2.40 -1.14 9.18
C THR A 69 1.90 -0.61 10.52
N ALA A 70 0.61 -0.84 10.81
CA ALA A 70 0.02 -0.51 12.12
C ALA A 70 -0.90 -1.65 12.61
N PRO A 71 -0.98 -1.86 13.94
CA PRO A 71 -1.98 -2.75 14.52
C PRO A 71 -3.41 -2.34 14.15
N LEU A 72 -4.29 -3.33 13.97
CA LEU A 72 -5.70 -3.10 13.58
C LEU A 72 -6.45 -2.13 14.49
N GLY A 73 -6.13 -2.10 15.79
CA GLY A 73 -6.76 -1.19 16.74
C GLY A 73 -6.49 0.29 16.49
N ARG A 74 -5.47 0.63 15.68
CA ARG A 74 -5.14 2.01 15.28
C ARG A 74 -5.77 2.44 13.95
N ILE A 75 -6.47 1.54 13.27
CA ILE A 75 -7.09 1.81 11.97
C ILE A 75 -8.54 2.23 12.19
N ASP A 76 -8.92 3.36 11.59
CA ASP A 76 -10.25 3.98 11.70
C ASP A 76 -11.13 3.73 10.49
N PHE A 77 -10.52 3.45 9.33
CA PHE A 77 -11.20 3.07 8.08
C PHE A 77 -10.24 2.31 7.16
N LEU A 78 -10.78 1.56 6.21
CA LEU A 78 -9.98 0.88 5.18
C LEU A 78 -10.02 1.63 3.85
N VAL A 79 -8.90 1.64 3.15
CA VAL A 79 -8.80 2.03 1.73
C VAL A 79 -8.31 0.84 0.93
N ALA A 80 -9.10 0.35 -0.01
CA ALA A 80 -8.76 -0.79 -0.84
C ALA A 80 -8.54 -0.37 -2.29
N TYR A 81 -7.29 -0.51 -2.74
CA TYR A 81 -6.85 -0.20 -4.09
C TYR A 81 -6.90 -1.43 -4.98
N GLY A 82 -7.57 -1.30 -6.12
CA GLY A 82 -7.67 -2.33 -7.13
C GLY A 82 -6.33 -2.56 -7.84
N PHE A 83 -6.18 -3.75 -8.42
CA PHE A 83 -4.99 -4.13 -9.16
C PHE A 83 -5.35 -4.90 -10.43
N GLY A 84 -5.13 -4.26 -11.58
CA GLY A 84 -5.57 -4.80 -12.86
C GLY A 84 -7.10 -4.81 -12.97
N ASN A 85 -7.56 -5.19 -14.15
CA ASN A 85 -8.95 -5.48 -14.49
C ASN A 85 -8.97 -6.44 -15.69
N ARG A 86 -10.13 -6.90 -16.15
CA ARG A 86 -10.27 -7.73 -17.36
C ARG A 86 -11.06 -7.00 -18.44
N PRO A 87 -10.69 -7.12 -19.73
CA PRO A 87 -11.52 -6.61 -20.80
C PRO A 87 -12.95 -7.20 -20.70
N PRO A 88 -13.98 -6.44 -21.08
CA PRO A 88 -15.36 -6.94 -21.03
C PRO A 88 -15.53 -8.16 -21.94
N ALA A 89 -16.19 -9.22 -21.46
CA ALA A 89 -16.36 -10.47 -22.20
C ALA A 89 -17.05 -10.29 -23.57
N GLY A 90 -17.94 -9.29 -23.68
CA GLY A 90 -18.65 -8.94 -24.93
C GLY A 90 -17.87 -8.02 -25.88
N GLY A 91 -16.64 -7.64 -25.53
CA GLY A 91 -15.90 -6.60 -26.24
C GLY A 91 -16.55 -5.21 -26.12
N GLY A 92 -16.19 -4.32 -27.03
CA GLY A 92 -16.68 -2.94 -27.07
C GLY A 92 -15.56 -1.92 -26.96
N ASP A 93 -15.91 -0.65 -27.15
CA ASP A 93 -14.97 0.46 -27.03
C ASP A 93 -14.48 0.54 -25.57
N PRO A 94 -13.18 0.36 -25.29
CA PRO A 94 -12.63 0.39 -23.93
C PRO A 94 -12.78 1.75 -23.25
N THR A 95 -13.10 2.81 -24.00
CA THR A 95 -13.42 4.14 -23.47
C THR A 95 -14.88 4.30 -23.06
N LYS A 96 -15.76 3.37 -23.48
CA LYS A 96 -17.21 3.44 -23.24
C LYS A 96 -17.75 2.24 -22.46
N VAL A 97 -17.01 1.14 -22.41
CA VAL A 97 -17.41 -0.09 -21.71
C VAL A 97 -16.53 -0.30 -20.48
N MET A 98 -17.18 -0.54 -19.36
CA MET A 98 -16.49 -0.83 -18.11
C MET A 98 -15.84 -2.21 -18.18
N TYR A 99 -14.60 -2.28 -17.74
CA TYR A 99 -13.87 -3.54 -17.60
C TYR A 99 -14.52 -4.36 -16.49
N GLU A 100 -14.14 -5.63 -16.41
CA GLU A 100 -14.54 -6.53 -15.34
C GLU A 100 -13.49 -6.49 -14.21
N PRO A 101 -13.90 -6.66 -12.94
CA PRO A 101 -12.97 -6.66 -11.81
C PRO A 101 -11.81 -7.67 -11.92
N GLY A 102 -12.06 -8.87 -12.44
CA GLY A 102 -11.06 -9.94 -12.48
C GLY A 102 -10.73 -10.55 -11.10
N PRO A 103 -9.95 -11.65 -11.07
CA PRO A 103 -9.72 -12.47 -9.87
C PRO A 103 -8.87 -11.79 -8.81
N VAL A 104 -7.89 -10.95 -9.19
CA VAL A 104 -7.02 -10.27 -8.22
C VAL A 104 -7.83 -9.32 -7.32
N ASN A 105 -8.82 -8.63 -7.90
CA ASN A 105 -9.70 -7.74 -7.13
C ASN A 105 -10.69 -8.53 -6.25
N GLU A 106 -11.01 -9.77 -6.59
CA GLU A 106 -11.73 -10.68 -5.70
C GLU A 106 -10.87 -11.07 -4.49
N GLU A 107 -9.61 -11.48 -4.70
CA GLU A 107 -8.68 -11.81 -3.60
C GLU A 107 -8.43 -10.61 -2.67
N LEU A 108 -8.40 -9.39 -3.24
CA LEU A 108 -8.33 -8.15 -2.46
C LEU A 108 -9.61 -7.93 -1.63
N ALA A 109 -10.79 -8.19 -2.19
CA ALA A 109 -12.05 -8.15 -1.45
C ALA A 109 -12.08 -9.18 -0.31
N ASP A 110 -11.58 -10.39 -0.55
CA ASP A 110 -11.43 -11.43 0.48
C ASP A 110 -10.53 -10.96 1.62
N THR A 111 -9.45 -10.25 1.27
CA THR A 111 -8.52 -9.66 2.26
C THR A 111 -9.19 -8.57 3.08
N VAL A 112 -9.94 -7.66 2.45
CA VAL A 112 -10.73 -6.64 3.14
C VAL A 112 -11.75 -7.29 4.08
N ALA A 113 -12.44 -8.35 3.65
CA ALA A 113 -13.40 -9.08 4.48
C ALA A 113 -12.74 -9.71 5.72
N ARG A 114 -11.57 -10.35 5.57
CA ARG A 114 -10.80 -10.90 6.70
C ARG A 114 -10.38 -9.82 7.70
N VAL A 115 -9.99 -8.64 7.22
CA VAL A 115 -9.65 -7.51 8.10
C VAL A 115 -10.89 -6.95 8.80
N ARG A 116 -11.98 -6.74 8.07
CA ARG A 116 -13.27 -6.24 8.60
C ARG A 116 -13.87 -7.15 9.67
N ALA A 117 -13.69 -8.46 9.54
CA ALA A 117 -14.13 -9.43 10.56
C ALA A 117 -13.39 -9.26 11.91
N ARG A 118 -12.18 -8.67 11.89
CA ARG A 118 -11.37 -8.41 13.09
C ARG A 118 -11.45 -6.96 13.56
N ARG A 119 -11.87 -6.04 12.67
CA ARG A 119 -11.98 -4.59 12.92
C ARG A 119 -13.13 -4.01 12.11
N ASP A 120 -14.27 -3.76 12.77
CA ASP A 120 -15.48 -3.21 12.16
C ASP A 120 -15.34 -1.68 11.91
N VAL A 121 -14.64 -1.30 10.83
CA VAL A 121 -14.47 0.10 10.36
C VAL A 121 -14.98 0.33 8.93
N PRO A 122 -15.44 1.54 8.55
CA PRO A 122 -15.92 1.79 7.19
C PRO A 122 -14.85 1.48 6.12
N VAL A 123 -15.29 1.09 4.92
CA VAL A 123 -14.41 0.71 3.81
C VAL A 123 -14.63 1.67 2.65
N TYR A 124 -13.55 2.24 2.12
CA TYR A 124 -13.51 2.91 0.83
C TYR A 124 -12.76 2.01 -0.12
N ALA A 125 -13.42 1.51 -1.16
CA ALA A 125 -12.83 0.54 -2.06
C ALA A 125 -13.01 1.00 -3.50
N GLN A 126 -11.99 0.82 -4.34
CA GLN A 126 -12.20 0.91 -5.78
C GLN A 126 -13.33 -0.03 -6.21
N TRP A 127 -14.09 0.41 -7.22
CA TRP A 127 -15.30 -0.26 -7.66
C TRP A 127 -15.13 -1.76 -7.93
N GLU A 128 -13.96 -2.18 -8.44
CA GLU A 128 -13.64 -3.59 -8.71
C GLU A 128 -13.81 -4.45 -7.46
N ILE A 129 -13.23 -3.97 -6.35
CA ILE A 129 -13.25 -4.62 -5.04
C ILE A 129 -14.62 -4.42 -4.39
N ALA A 130 -15.17 -3.21 -4.45
CA ALA A 130 -16.45 -2.87 -3.83
C ALA A 130 -17.60 -3.76 -4.34
N ARG A 131 -17.59 -4.11 -5.63
CA ARG A 131 -18.55 -5.04 -6.23
C ARG A 131 -18.51 -6.42 -5.55
N PHE A 132 -17.33 -7.01 -5.36
CA PHE A 132 -17.18 -8.29 -4.67
C PHE A 132 -17.53 -8.19 -3.18
N LEU A 133 -17.14 -7.10 -2.49
CA LEU A 133 -17.54 -6.89 -1.10
C LEU A 133 -19.06 -6.89 -0.94
N LYS A 134 -19.78 -6.31 -1.88
CA LYS A 134 -21.25 -6.32 -1.88
C LYS A 134 -21.81 -7.67 -2.28
N SER A 135 -21.40 -8.25 -3.41
CA SER A 135 -22.03 -9.45 -3.98
C SER A 135 -21.67 -10.74 -3.25
N LYS A 136 -20.41 -10.91 -2.84
CA LYS A 136 -19.89 -12.13 -2.18
C LYS A 136 -20.09 -12.10 -0.67
N TYR A 137 -19.90 -10.93 -0.04
CA TYR A 137 -19.91 -10.80 1.41
C TYR A 137 -21.14 -10.08 1.97
N GLY A 138 -22.01 -9.51 1.13
CA GLY A 138 -23.13 -8.69 1.60
C GLY A 138 -22.67 -7.49 2.44
N MET A 139 -21.43 -7.02 2.25
CA MET A 139 -20.81 -6.07 3.16
C MET A 139 -21.48 -4.71 3.08
N THR A 140 -21.87 -4.19 4.25
CA THR A 140 -22.41 -2.83 4.41
C THR A 140 -21.31 -1.87 4.86
N ARG A 141 -21.59 -0.55 4.82
CA ARG A 141 -20.60 0.52 5.11
C ARG A 141 -19.38 0.50 4.17
N VAL A 142 -19.64 0.18 2.90
CA VAL A 142 -18.68 0.26 1.80
C VAL A 142 -19.02 1.46 0.94
N THR A 143 -18.08 2.38 0.76
CA THR A 143 -18.13 3.45 -0.22
C THR A 143 -17.33 3.01 -1.45
N SER A 144 -18.03 2.85 -2.57
CA SER A 144 -17.39 2.55 -3.85
C SER A 144 -16.76 3.81 -4.42
N VAL A 145 -15.49 3.72 -4.81
CA VAL A 145 -14.76 4.76 -5.55
C VAL A 145 -14.84 4.40 -7.03
N GLU A 146 -15.72 5.08 -7.75
CA GLU A 146 -16.07 4.83 -9.14
C GLU A 146 -15.18 5.62 -10.12
N PRO A 147 -15.00 5.15 -11.37
CA PRO A 147 -14.37 5.94 -12.41
C PRO A 147 -15.17 7.21 -12.72
N VAL A 148 -14.52 8.20 -13.33
CA VAL A 148 -15.20 9.41 -13.80
C VAL A 148 -15.82 9.13 -15.16
N ILE A 149 -17.14 9.33 -15.27
CA ILE A 149 -17.87 9.20 -16.53
C ILE A 149 -18.21 10.60 -17.02
N ALA A 150 -17.65 10.99 -18.16
CA ALA A 150 -17.94 12.27 -18.80
C ALA A 150 -19.34 12.28 -19.43
N PRO A 151 -19.93 13.46 -19.73
CA PRO A 151 -21.27 13.55 -20.32
C PRO A 151 -21.44 12.81 -21.66
N ASP A 152 -20.35 12.62 -22.40
CA ASP A 152 -20.33 11.85 -23.65
C ASP A 152 -20.20 10.32 -23.43
N GLY A 153 -20.22 9.87 -22.18
CA GLY A 153 -20.06 8.47 -21.78
C GLY A 153 -18.61 7.98 -21.73
N THR A 154 -17.61 8.85 -21.91
CA THR A 154 -16.20 8.45 -21.78
C THR A 154 -15.87 8.11 -20.33
N ILE A 155 -15.28 6.93 -20.11
CA ILE A 155 -14.91 6.41 -18.80
C ILE A 155 -13.41 6.66 -18.56
N THR A 156 -13.09 7.38 -17.49
CA THR A 156 -11.73 7.59 -17.00
C THR A 156 -11.52 6.82 -15.71
N TYR A 157 -10.69 5.77 -15.78
CA TYR A 157 -10.26 5.03 -14.59
C TYR A 157 -9.36 5.89 -13.72
N LEU A 158 -9.55 5.78 -12.40
CA LEU A 158 -8.73 6.51 -11.46
C LEU A 158 -7.38 5.82 -11.26
N SER A 159 -6.33 6.63 -11.21
CA SER A 159 -5.05 6.20 -10.65
C SER A 159 -5.17 5.97 -9.14
N THR A 160 -4.15 5.34 -8.54
CA THR A 160 -4.02 5.24 -7.07
C THR A 160 -4.16 6.60 -6.40
N ASP A 161 -3.59 7.64 -7.01
CA ASP A 161 -3.67 9.02 -6.53
C ASP A 161 -5.08 9.61 -6.65
N GLY A 162 -5.78 9.36 -7.76
CA GLY A 162 -7.18 9.77 -7.94
C GLY A 162 -8.12 9.14 -6.91
N VAL A 163 -7.89 7.86 -6.56
CA VAL A 163 -8.63 7.17 -5.50
C VAL A 163 -8.34 7.79 -4.14
N ALA A 164 -7.06 7.99 -3.79
CA ALA A 164 -6.67 8.63 -2.54
C ALA A 164 -7.28 10.05 -2.40
N ALA A 165 -7.32 10.81 -3.50
CA ALA A 165 -7.92 12.13 -3.55
C ALA A 165 -9.43 12.11 -3.23
N GLN A 166 -10.18 11.18 -3.83
CA GLN A 166 -11.62 11.07 -3.52
C GLN A 166 -11.87 10.64 -2.07
N VAL A 167 -11.05 9.73 -1.55
CA VAL A 167 -11.19 9.24 -0.17
C VAL A 167 -10.92 10.36 0.84
N VAL A 168 -9.83 11.13 0.67
CA VAL A 168 -9.54 12.22 1.61
C VAL A 168 -10.63 13.28 1.59
N GLU A 169 -11.18 13.62 0.42
CA GLU A 169 -12.29 14.57 0.31
C GLU A 169 -13.58 14.05 0.93
N ALA A 170 -13.85 12.74 0.85
CA ALA A 170 -14.98 12.14 1.56
C ALA A 170 -14.78 12.16 3.09
N ARG A 171 -13.57 11.85 3.57
CA ARG A 171 -13.24 11.79 5.00
C ARG A 171 -13.15 13.17 5.66
N ARG A 172 -12.65 14.20 4.95
CA ARG A 172 -12.57 15.59 5.45
C ARG A 172 -13.91 16.19 5.84
N LYS A 173 -15.00 15.70 5.26
CA LYS A 173 -16.37 16.16 5.53
C LYS A 173 -16.96 15.57 6.81
N LEU A 174 -16.26 14.63 7.45
CA LEU A 174 -16.74 13.96 8.64
C LEU A 174 -16.35 14.75 9.90
N PRO A 175 -17.25 14.84 10.90
CA PRO A 175 -17.00 15.62 12.11
C PRO A 175 -15.85 15.06 12.97
N GLU A 176 -15.59 13.75 12.91
CA GLU A 176 -14.46 13.09 13.57
C GLU A 176 -13.10 13.33 12.90
N GLY A 177 -13.07 14.06 11.77
CA GLY A 177 -11.87 14.28 10.97
C GLY A 177 -11.49 13.08 10.11
N ILE A 178 -10.30 13.14 9.50
CA ILE A 178 -9.87 12.15 8.50
C ILE A 178 -9.69 10.75 9.13
N GLY A 179 -9.09 10.66 10.32
CA GLY A 179 -8.70 9.40 10.95
C GLY A 179 -7.50 8.71 10.29
N THR A 180 -7.20 7.48 10.75
CA THR A 180 -6.09 6.65 10.26
C THR A 180 -6.57 5.60 9.25
N ALA A 181 -5.99 5.61 8.06
CA ALA A 181 -6.28 4.66 6.98
C ALA A 181 -5.51 3.35 7.14
N GLY A 182 -6.24 2.23 7.08
CA GLY A 182 -5.68 0.90 6.82
C GLY A 182 -5.71 0.61 5.33
N VAL A 183 -4.55 0.50 4.69
CA VAL A 183 -4.45 0.35 3.24
C VAL A 183 -4.33 -1.11 2.85
N ILE A 184 -5.26 -1.56 2.00
CA ILE A 184 -5.23 -2.86 1.33
C ILE A 184 -4.90 -2.63 -0.14
N GLY A 185 -3.93 -3.38 -0.65
CA GLY A 185 -3.53 -3.37 -2.04
C GLY A 185 -2.75 -4.64 -2.37
N PHE A 186 -2.49 -4.87 -3.65
CA PHE A 186 -1.70 -6.01 -4.09
C PHE A 186 -0.30 -6.01 -3.47
N ARG A 187 0.29 -7.18 -3.19
CA ARG A 187 1.55 -7.33 -2.42
C ARG A 187 2.67 -6.41 -2.89
N ASP A 188 2.90 -6.35 -4.19
CA ASP A 188 3.99 -5.57 -4.76
C ASP A 188 3.59 -4.08 -4.97
N HIS A 189 2.32 -3.70 -4.74
CA HIS A 189 1.74 -2.35 -4.93
C HIS A 189 1.50 -1.59 -3.62
N VAL A 190 1.22 -2.32 -2.54
CA VAL A 190 0.69 -1.76 -1.28
C VAL A 190 1.59 -0.69 -0.66
N LYS A 191 2.92 -0.76 -0.86
CA LYS A 191 3.85 0.28 -0.45
C LYS A 191 3.50 1.63 -1.08
N ARG A 192 3.38 1.66 -2.41
CA ARG A 192 3.03 2.90 -3.12
C ARG A 192 1.62 3.35 -2.78
N CYS A 193 0.66 2.44 -2.61
CA CYS A 193 -0.67 2.79 -2.10
C CYS A 193 -0.60 3.56 -0.77
N VAL A 194 0.17 3.07 0.20
CA VAL A 194 0.36 3.74 1.50
C VAL A 194 1.03 5.10 1.33
N GLN A 195 2.10 5.18 0.54
CA GLN A 195 2.79 6.45 0.27
C GLN A 195 1.85 7.48 -0.38
N THR A 196 1.13 7.10 -1.44
CA THR A 196 0.17 7.98 -2.11
C THR A 196 -0.97 8.43 -1.20
N THR A 197 -1.44 7.53 -0.31
CA THR A 197 -2.46 7.89 0.70
C THR A 197 -1.91 8.94 1.67
N ASN A 198 -0.66 8.79 2.12
CA ASN A 198 0.01 9.77 2.97
C ASN A 198 0.26 11.11 2.27
N ASP A 199 0.65 11.09 0.99
CA ASP A 199 0.89 12.28 0.19
C ASP A 199 -0.36 13.14 -0.01
N ARG A 200 -1.55 12.52 0.08
CA ARG A 200 -2.84 13.21 0.08
C ARG A 200 -3.25 13.74 1.46
N GLY A 201 -2.37 13.69 2.46
CA GLY A 201 -2.56 14.27 3.78
C GLY A 201 -3.36 13.39 4.75
N MET A 202 -3.46 12.10 4.47
CA MET A 202 -4.03 11.12 5.41
C MET A 202 -2.90 10.46 6.21
N THR A 203 -3.17 9.93 7.40
CA THR A 203 -2.23 9.02 8.08
C THR A 203 -2.55 7.60 7.64
N ALA A 204 -1.62 6.91 6.99
CA ALA A 204 -1.88 5.62 6.36
C ALA A 204 -0.83 4.55 6.66
N TYR A 205 -1.30 3.32 6.88
CA TYR A 205 -0.49 2.13 7.12
C TYR A 205 -1.11 0.90 6.47
N ALA A 206 -0.29 -0.08 6.10
CA ALA A 206 -0.82 -1.42 5.84
C ALA A 206 -1.20 -2.09 7.19
N PRO A 207 -2.27 -2.90 7.25
CA PRO A 207 -2.61 -3.66 8.44
C PRO A 207 -1.51 -4.66 8.84
N ALA A 208 -1.00 -4.55 10.07
CA ALA A 208 0.05 -5.44 10.57
C ALA A 208 -0.43 -6.91 10.65
N GLY A 209 0.41 -7.84 10.21
CA GLY A 209 0.11 -9.28 10.22
C GLY A 209 -0.97 -9.70 9.24
N VAL A 210 -1.21 -8.93 8.18
CA VAL A 210 -2.12 -9.27 7.09
C VAL A 210 -1.31 -9.44 5.81
N GLU A 211 -1.35 -10.64 5.25
CA GLU A 211 -0.75 -10.92 3.94
C GLU A 211 -1.65 -10.40 2.82
N MET A 212 -1.04 -9.69 1.88
CA MET A 212 -1.69 -9.18 0.68
C MET A 212 -1.61 -10.21 -0.45
N PRO A 213 -2.61 -10.30 -1.35
CA PRO A 213 -2.55 -11.19 -2.49
C PRO A 213 -1.39 -10.82 -3.42
N GLY A 214 -0.80 -11.84 -4.05
CA GLY A 214 0.44 -11.70 -4.84
C GLY A 214 0.44 -12.48 -6.15
N THR A 215 -0.69 -13.05 -6.55
CA THR A 215 -0.86 -13.79 -7.81
C THR A 215 -1.27 -12.82 -8.91
N TYR A 216 -0.48 -12.77 -9.98
CA TYR A 216 -0.75 -11.89 -11.12
C TYR A 216 -1.82 -12.52 -12.04
N ASP A 217 -2.69 -11.68 -12.62
CA ASP A 217 -3.67 -12.12 -13.64
C ASP A 217 -3.07 -11.95 -15.06
N PRO A 218 -2.65 -13.04 -15.73
CA PRO A 218 -2.08 -12.95 -17.07
C PRO A 218 -3.08 -12.40 -18.11
N GLU A 219 -4.38 -12.46 -17.82
CA GLU A 219 -5.45 -11.97 -18.68
C GLU A 219 -5.83 -10.51 -18.41
N SER A 220 -5.08 -9.82 -17.54
CA SER A 220 -5.43 -8.44 -17.16
C SER A 220 -5.43 -7.51 -18.38
N GLY A 221 -6.41 -6.62 -18.47
CA GLY A 221 -6.50 -5.56 -19.47
C GLY A 221 -5.33 -4.58 -19.41
N GLN A 222 -4.74 -4.41 -18.24
CA GLN A 222 -3.56 -3.59 -18.02
C GLN A 222 -2.31 -4.45 -18.19
N ALA A 223 -1.56 -4.27 -19.29
CA ALA A 223 -0.42 -5.14 -19.59
C ALA A 223 0.62 -5.19 -18.46
N TRP A 224 0.82 -4.07 -17.75
CA TRP A 224 1.76 -3.94 -16.63
C TRP A 224 1.34 -4.68 -15.36
N THR A 225 0.10 -5.19 -15.25
CA THR A 225 -0.38 -6.01 -14.13
C THR A 225 -0.45 -7.51 -14.45
N ARG A 226 0.10 -7.94 -15.60
CA ARG A 226 0.06 -9.36 -16.03
C ARG A 226 1.17 -10.24 -15.47
N ARG A 227 2.30 -9.63 -15.12
CA ARG A 227 3.50 -10.34 -14.66
C ARG A 227 4.29 -9.49 -13.68
N ARG A 228 5.05 -10.16 -12.80
CA ARG A 228 5.75 -9.53 -11.69
C ARG A 228 6.91 -8.65 -12.12
N ASP A 229 7.83 -9.17 -12.92
CA ASP A 229 8.97 -8.45 -13.49
C ASP A 229 8.55 -7.13 -14.16
N LEU A 230 7.52 -7.16 -15.00
CA LEU A 230 7.01 -5.95 -15.65
C LEU A 230 6.41 -4.96 -14.66
N TYR A 231 5.66 -5.46 -13.68
CA TYR A 231 5.04 -4.63 -12.67
C TYR A 231 6.07 -3.94 -11.78
N LEU A 232 7.11 -4.65 -11.33
CA LEU A 232 8.13 -4.08 -10.45
C LEU A 232 8.83 -2.89 -11.13
N VAL A 233 9.19 -3.01 -12.41
CA VAL A 233 9.78 -1.91 -13.18
C VAL A 233 8.80 -0.74 -13.37
N HIS A 234 7.52 -1.05 -13.66
CA HIS A 234 6.47 -0.05 -13.77
C HIS A 234 6.31 0.73 -12.44
N ASP A 235 6.25 0.01 -11.33
CA ASP A 235 6.05 0.59 -10.00
C ASP A 235 7.24 1.45 -9.56
N MET A 236 8.47 0.96 -9.77
CA MET A 236 9.69 1.74 -9.54
C MET A 236 9.68 3.05 -10.33
N THR A 237 9.28 3.00 -11.61
CA THR A 237 9.19 4.19 -12.48
C THR A 237 8.16 5.19 -11.93
N ALA A 238 7.01 4.71 -11.47
CA ALA A 238 5.99 5.55 -10.85
C ALA A 238 6.49 6.21 -9.55
N GLN A 239 7.18 5.45 -8.69
CA GLN A 239 7.76 5.98 -7.45
C GLN A 239 8.83 7.05 -7.74
N TRP A 240 9.72 6.81 -8.72
CA TRP A 240 10.71 7.81 -9.14
C TRP A 240 10.09 9.10 -9.66
N THR A 241 8.99 8.98 -10.41
CA THR A 241 8.27 10.14 -10.98
C THR A 241 7.75 11.03 -9.85
N VAL A 242 7.06 10.45 -8.87
CA VAL A 242 6.52 11.17 -7.71
C VAL A 242 7.62 11.75 -6.84
N LEU A 243 8.70 11.00 -6.59
CA LEU A 243 9.83 11.49 -5.82
C LEU A 243 10.49 12.71 -6.50
N ARG A 244 10.73 12.62 -7.81
CA ARG A 244 11.28 13.73 -8.60
C ARG A 244 10.42 14.99 -8.45
N GLU A 245 9.11 14.87 -8.61
CA GLU A 245 8.17 16.00 -8.47
C GLU A 245 8.26 16.63 -7.07
N LYS A 246 8.31 15.83 -6.01
CA LYS A 246 8.47 16.33 -4.64
C LYS A 246 9.79 17.05 -4.42
N LEU A 247 10.89 16.51 -4.94
CA LEU A 247 12.22 17.13 -4.79
C LEU A 247 12.27 18.49 -5.52
N ILE A 248 11.70 18.57 -6.73
CA ILE A 248 11.58 19.83 -7.47
C ILE A 248 10.72 20.83 -6.69
N ALA A 249 9.54 20.41 -6.21
CA ALA A 249 8.64 21.29 -5.46
C ALA A 249 9.31 21.85 -4.19
N ARG A 250 10.06 21.01 -3.45
CA ARG A 250 10.83 21.44 -2.27
C ARG A 250 11.90 22.47 -2.60
N ALA A 251 12.64 22.26 -3.69
CA ALA A 251 13.65 23.21 -4.14
C ALA A 251 13.02 24.56 -4.53
N SER A 252 11.85 24.55 -5.17
CA SER A 252 11.13 25.77 -5.54
C SER A 252 10.51 26.50 -4.34
N SER A 253 10.13 25.77 -3.29
CA SER A 253 9.49 26.34 -2.07
C SER A 253 10.51 26.88 -1.06
N GLY A 254 11.78 26.48 -1.16
CA GLY A 254 12.87 26.95 -0.28
C GLY A 254 13.50 28.28 -0.71
N ASN A 255 13.02 28.89 -1.80
CA ASN A 255 13.49 30.18 -2.33
C ASN A 255 12.50 31.34 -2.05
N SER A 256 11.53 31.14 -1.16
CA SER A 256 10.55 32.15 -0.71
C SER A 256 10.68 32.45 0.78
#